data_AF-A0A162BB43-F1
#
_entry.id   AF-A0A162BB43-F1
#
_cell.length_a   1.000
_cell.length_b   1.000
_cell.length_c   1.000
_cell.angle_alpha   90.00
_cell.angle_beta   90.00
_cell.angle_gamma   90.00
#
_symmetry.space_group_name_H-M   'P 1'
#
loop_
_entity.id
_entity.type
_entity.pdbx_description
1 polymer ?
#
loop_
_entity_poly.entity_id
_entity_poly.type
_entity_poly.pdbx_seq_one_letter_code
_entity_poly.pdbx_strand_id
1 'polypeptide(L)'
;MLRVKIYHHTFGGHFVLNDTLTDQHMLSVLATEDPSGTILDGVNGNVPAAFCIFLGQRLYECKQIAKVNLEVSFTKEFTNRFGHIATLCVDDTKPWDFELEEFAVFPEHKVERVEKAA
;
A
#
# COMPACT_ATOMS: atom_id res chain seq x y z
N MET A 1 17.41 -4.89 -4.78
CA MET A 1 16.12 -4.50 -4.20
C MET A 1 15.73 -3.15 -4.77
N LEU A 2 14.44 -2.90 -4.98
CA LEU A 2 13.94 -1.64 -5.51
C LEU A 2 13.24 -0.83 -4.41
N ARG A 3 13.64 0.43 -4.20
CA ARG A 3 13.01 1.32 -3.22
C ARG A 3 12.05 2.28 -3.91
N VAL A 4 10.82 2.34 -3.41
CA VAL A 4 9.73 3.14 -4.00
C VAL A 4 9.09 4.00 -2.92
N LYS A 5 9.13 5.32 -3.11
CA LYS A 5 8.40 6.28 -2.28
C LYS A 5 7.11 6.68 -2.96
N ILE A 6 6.00 6.53 -2.26
CA ILE A 6 4.66 6.85 -2.74
C ILE A 6 4.07 7.96 -1.89
N TYR A 7 3.49 8.95 -2.57
CA TYR A 7 2.63 9.97 -1.97
C TYR A 7 1.25 9.85 -2.60
N HIS A 8 0.31 9.30 -1.84
CA HIS A 8 -1.08 9.15 -2.22
C HIS A 8 -1.95 10.12 -1.42
N HIS A 9 -3.18 10.39 -1.88
CA HIS A 9 -4.05 11.38 -1.24
C HIS A 9 -4.42 11.04 0.22
N THR A 10 -4.38 9.77 0.59
CA THR A 10 -4.70 9.27 1.95
C THR A 10 -3.51 8.77 2.75
N PHE A 11 -2.36 8.51 2.11
CA PHE A 11 -1.19 7.96 2.78
C PHE A 11 0.11 8.29 2.06
N GLY A 12 1.22 8.26 2.79
CA GLY A 12 2.57 8.22 2.25
C GLY A 12 3.26 6.95 2.72
N GLY A 13 4.14 6.39 1.90
CA GLY A 13 4.90 5.21 2.29
C GLY A 13 6.22 5.06 1.56
N HIS A 14 7.16 4.37 2.21
CA HIS A 14 8.43 3.96 1.64
C HIS A 14 8.51 2.43 1.64
N PHE A 15 8.54 1.86 0.45
CA PHE A 15 8.48 0.42 0.22
C PHE A 15 9.81 -0.05 -0.36
N VAL A 16 10.30 -1.19 0.13
CA VAL A 16 11.44 -1.90 -0.45
C VAL A 16 10.89 -3.18 -1.07
N LEU A 17 11.03 -3.35 -2.38
CA LEU A 17 10.63 -4.55 -3.09
C LEU A 17 11.82 -5.49 -3.23
N ASN A 18 11.60 -6.77 -2.96
CA ASN A 18 12.60 -7.82 -3.15
C ASN A 18 12.91 -7.99 -4.65
N ASP A 19 14.15 -8.34 -4.99
CA ASP A 19 14.55 -8.59 -6.39
C ASP A 19 13.86 -9.83 -6.99
N THR A 20 13.34 -10.72 -6.15
CA THR A 20 12.54 -11.87 -6.59
C THR A 20 11.14 -11.47 -7.06
N LEU A 21 10.68 -10.27 -6.71
CA LEU A 21 9.37 -9.76 -7.09
C LEU A 21 9.44 -9.13 -8.49
N THR A 22 9.03 -9.91 -9.50
CA THR A 22 9.12 -9.48 -10.91
C THR A 22 7.96 -8.56 -11.31
N ASP A 23 8.18 -7.73 -12.32
CA ASP A 23 7.12 -6.91 -12.95
C ASP A 23 5.95 -7.77 -13.42
N GLN A 24 6.20 -8.99 -13.92
CA GLN A 24 5.14 -9.91 -14.35
C GLN A 24 4.26 -10.34 -13.18
N HIS A 25 4.85 -10.62 -12.01
CA HIS A 25 4.09 -10.93 -10.81
C HIS A 25 3.27 -9.72 -10.35
N MET A 26 3.89 -8.55 -10.26
CA MET A 26 3.21 -7.30 -9.87
C MET A 26 2.04 -6.98 -10.81
N LEU A 27 2.24 -7.12 -12.12
CA LEU A 27 1.18 -6.94 -13.13
C LEU A 27 0.07 -7.98 -12.99
N SER A 28 0.41 -9.24 -12.69
CA SER A 28 -0.59 -10.29 -12.48
C SER A 28 -1.49 -9.97 -11.29
N VAL A 29 -0.92 -9.45 -10.21
CA VAL A 29 -1.68 -8.99 -9.04
C VAL A 29 -2.55 -7.80 -9.42
N LEU A 30 -1.97 -6.76 -10.04
CA LEU A 30 -2.71 -5.56 -10.44
C LEU A 30 -3.85 -5.87 -11.41
N ALA A 31 -3.66 -6.77 -12.37
CA ALA A 31 -4.71 -7.18 -13.31
C ALA A 31 -5.88 -7.90 -12.60
N THR A 32 -5.62 -8.56 -11.48
CA THR A 32 -6.63 -9.26 -10.68
C THR A 32 -7.40 -8.30 -9.77
N GLU A 33 -6.66 -7.41 -9.09
CA GLU A 33 -7.18 -6.57 -8.02
C GLU A 33 -7.65 -5.19 -8.49
N ASP A 34 -7.12 -4.71 -9.62
CA ASP A 34 -7.51 -3.50 -10.34
C ASP A 34 -7.70 -3.81 -11.83
N PRO A 35 -8.75 -4.57 -12.20
CA PRO A 35 -8.98 -4.98 -13.60
C PRO A 35 -9.25 -3.80 -14.54
N SER A 36 -9.58 -2.62 -13.99
CA SER A 36 -9.78 -1.39 -14.74
C SER A 36 -8.47 -0.71 -15.17
N GLY A 37 -7.35 -1.08 -14.53
CA GLY A 37 -6.04 -0.45 -14.75
C GLY A 37 -5.91 0.96 -14.17
N THR A 38 -6.86 1.41 -13.33
CA THR A 38 -6.90 2.79 -12.80
C THR A 38 -5.60 3.18 -12.08
N ILE A 39 -5.05 2.28 -11.27
CA ILE A 39 -3.83 2.52 -10.50
C ILE A 39 -2.62 2.61 -11.44
N LEU A 40 -2.52 1.69 -12.41
CA LEU A 40 -1.43 1.64 -13.37
C LEU A 40 -1.42 2.86 -14.29
N ASP A 41 -2.59 3.27 -14.77
CA ASP A 41 -2.78 4.48 -15.56
C ASP A 41 -2.42 5.73 -14.75
N GLY A 42 -2.81 5.77 -13.47
CA GLY A 42 -2.51 6.87 -12.55
C GLY A 42 -1.02 7.12 -12.32
N VAL A 43 -0.15 6.15 -12.63
CA VAL A 43 1.31 6.28 -12.56
C VAL A 43 1.99 6.12 -13.92
N ASN A 44 1.27 6.36 -15.02
CA ASN A 44 1.78 6.29 -16.39
C ASN A 44 2.50 4.96 -16.71
N GLY A 45 1.94 3.83 -16.26
CA GLY A 45 2.47 2.50 -16.56
C GLY A 45 3.66 2.07 -15.69
N ASN A 46 4.04 2.85 -14.67
CA ASN A 46 5.10 2.45 -13.74
C ASN A 46 4.62 1.30 -12.83
N VAL A 47 4.97 0.06 -13.19
CA VAL A 47 4.51 -1.16 -12.50
C VAL A 47 4.88 -1.19 -11.01
N PRO A 48 6.16 -0.97 -10.60
CA PRO A 48 6.50 -0.93 -9.18
C PRO A 48 5.74 0.14 -8.40
N ALA A 49 5.55 1.33 -8.98
CA ALA A 49 4.81 2.40 -8.32
C ALA A 49 3.32 2.04 -8.17
N ALA A 50 2.71 1.48 -9.21
CA ALA A 50 1.32 1.04 -9.18
C ALA A 50 1.12 -0.05 -8.11
N PHE A 51 2.03 -1.02 -8.08
CA PHE A 51 2.00 -2.08 -7.09
C PHE A 51 2.15 -1.54 -5.66
N CYS A 52 3.08 -0.60 -5.43
CA CYS A 52 3.24 0.03 -4.11
C CYS A 52 2.02 0.89 -3.70
N ILE A 53 1.35 1.57 -4.64
CA ILE A 53 0.08 2.26 -4.36
C ILE A 53 -0.98 1.25 -3.93
N PHE A 54 -1.12 0.15 -4.66
CA PHE A 54 -2.06 -0.91 -4.33
C PHE A 54 -1.77 -1.52 -2.94
N LEU A 55 -0.52 -1.87 -2.64
CA LEU A 55 -0.11 -2.32 -1.30
C LEU A 55 -0.44 -1.28 -0.22
N GLY A 56 -0.15 -0.01 -0.51
CA GLY A 56 -0.46 1.10 0.39
C GLY A 56 -1.95 1.27 0.67
N GLN A 57 -2.82 1.06 -0.33
CA GLN A 57 -4.28 1.05 -0.14
C GLN A 57 -4.71 -0.09 0.78
N ARG A 58 -4.19 -1.31 0.60
CA ARG A 58 -4.47 -2.45 1.48
C ARG A 58 -3.95 -2.22 2.90
N LEU A 59 -2.76 -1.64 3.05
CA LEU A 59 -2.21 -1.27 4.36
C LEU A 59 -3.05 -0.17 5.04
N TYR A 60 -3.56 0.80 4.27
CA TYR A 60 -4.47 1.82 4.77
C TYR A 60 -5.75 1.18 5.31
N GLU A 61 -6.38 0.27 4.56
CA GLU A 61 -7.56 -0.48 5.00
C GLU A 61 -7.28 -1.23 6.31
N CYS A 62 -6.19 -2.00 6.37
CA CYS A 62 -5.78 -2.71 7.59
C CYS A 62 -5.55 -1.75 8.76
N LYS A 63 -4.99 -0.56 8.53
CA LYS A 63 -4.75 0.44 9.56
C LYS A 63 -6.04 1.06 10.07
N GLN A 64 -7.06 1.24 9.23
CA GLN A 64 -8.38 1.67 9.72
C GLN A 64 -9.06 0.58 10.56
N ILE A 65 -8.93 -0.69 10.19
CA ILE A 65 -9.45 -1.83 10.97
C ILE A 65 -8.73 -1.94 12.32
N ALA A 66 -7.40 -1.82 12.35
CA ALA A 66 -6.59 -1.85 13.57
C ALA A 66 -6.92 -0.70 14.54
N LYS A 67 -7.34 0.47 14.04
CA LYS A 67 -7.84 1.55 14.91
C LYS A 67 -9.13 1.16 15.63
N VAL A 68 -9.98 0.34 15.00
CA VAL A 68 -11.19 -0.19 15.63
C VAL A 68 -10.83 -1.30 16.62
N ASN A 69 -9.84 -2.13 16.29
CA ASN A 69 -9.35 -3.22 17.13
C ASN A 69 -7.93 -2.98 17.63
N LEU A 70 -7.82 -2.26 18.75
CA LEU A 70 -6.56 -1.82 19.36
C LEU A 70 -5.59 -2.95 19.74
N GLU A 71 -6.04 -4.21 19.77
CA GLU A 71 -5.21 -5.36 20.11
C GLU A 71 -4.41 -5.91 18.93
N VAL A 72 -4.66 -5.43 17.69
CA VAL A 72 -4.04 -5.99 16.48
C VAL A 72 -3.23 -4.94 15.73
N SER A 73 -1.98 -5.30 15.38
CA SER A 73 -1.15 -4.48 14.48
C SER A 73 -1.69 -4.51 13.05
N PHE A 74 -1.71 -3.37 12.36
CA PHE A 74 -2.14 -3.30 10.96
C PHE A 74 -1.28 -4.15 10.01
N THR A 75 0.01 -4.34 10.32
CA THR A 75 0.90 -5.22 9.55
C THR A 75 0.49 -6.69 9.70
N LYS A 76 0.06 -7.10 10.90
CA LYS A 76 -0.47 -8.44 11.15
C LYS A 76 -1.81 -8.65 10.43
N GLU A 77 -2.68 -7.65 10.42
CA GLU A 77 -3.90 -7.68 9.61
C GLU A 77 -3.60 -7.81 8.13
N PHE A 78 -2.59 -7.10 7.62
CA PHE A 78 -2.16 -7.22 6.23
C PHE A 78 -1.71 -8.64 5.93
N THR A 79 -0.83 -9.23 6.73
CA THR A 79 -0.36 -10.61 6.53
C THR A 79 -1.52 -11.60 6.54
N ASN A 80 -2.49 -11.44 7.44
CA ASN A 80 -3.62 -12.35 7.56
C ASN A 80 -4.58 -12.27 6.36
N ARG A 81 -4.82 -11.07 5.83
CA ARG A 81 -5.82 -10.83 4.77
C ARG A 81 -5.22 -10.89 3.37
N PHE A 82 -4.03 -10.33 3.21
CA PHE A 82 -3.38 -10.06 1.94
C PHE A 82 -2.03 -10.78 1.79
N GLY A 83 -1.68 -11.70 2.71
CA GLY A 83 -0.45 -12.49 2.60
C GLY A 83 -0.39 -13.40 1.36
N HIS A 84 -1.54 -13.70 0.74
CA HIS A 84 -1.60 -14.41 -0.54
C HIS A 84 -1.27 -13.51 -1.75
N ILE A 85 -1.31 -12.19 -1.56
CA ILE A 85 -1.04 -11.17 -2.57
C ILE A 85 0.43 -10.77 -2.52
N ALA A 86 0.93 -10.48 -1.31
CA ALA A 86 2.31 -10.12 -1.08
C ALA A 86 2.72 -10.45 0.35
N THR A 87 3.95 -10.93 0.50
CA THR A 87 4.54 -11.30 1.77
C THR A 87 5.32 -10.11 2.33
N LEU A 88 4.81 -9.51 3.41
CA LEU A 88 5.52 -8.46 4.15
C LEU A 88 6.74 -9.06 4.89
N CYS A 89 7.89 -8.42 4.78
CA CYS A 89 9.08 -8.78 5.55
C CYS A 89 8.85 -8.51 7.04
N VAL A 90 8.88 -9.57 7.84
CA VAL A 90 8.87 -9.51 9.30
C VAL A 90 10.25 -9.91 9.86
N ASP A 91 11.00 -10.69 9.07
CA ASP A 91 12.32 -11.21 9.36
C ASP A 91 12.99 -11.63 8.03
N ASP A 92 14.26 -11.25 7.86
CA ASP A 92 15.07 -11.53 6.66
C ASP A 92 15.43 -13.02 6.48
N THR A 93 15.14 -13.87 7.47
CA THR A 93 15.40 -15.33 7.34
C THR A 93 14.40 -16.06 6.45
N LYS A 94 13.31 -15.41 6.03
CA LYS A 94 12.23 -16.02 5.24
C LYS A 94 12.06 -15.30 3.90
N PRO A 95 11.51 -15.97 2.86
CA PRO A 95 11.11 -15.29 1.63
C PRO A 95 10.10 -14.18 1.92
N TRP A 96 10.31 -13.01 1.30
CA TRP A 96 9.45 -11.85 1.42
C TRP A 96 9.41 -11.08 0.09
N ASP A 97 8.30 -10.40 -0.16
CA ASP A 97 8.06 -9.65 -1.39
C ASP A 97 8.34 -8.16 -1.21
N PHE A 98 7.94 -7.61 -0.06
CA PHE A 98 8.25 -6.22 0.28
C PHE A 98 8.52 -5.99 1.76
N GLU A 99 9.31 -4.97 2.07
CA GLU A 99 9.49 -4.38 3.40
C GLU A 99 8.89 -2.97 3.42
N LEU A 100 8.37 -2.58 4.58
CA LEU A 100 7.78 -1.27 4.80
C LEU A 100 8.69 -0.44 5.70
N GLU A 101 9.52 0.42 5.08
CA GLU A 101 10.42 1.32 5.83
C GLU A 101 9.64 2.45 6.53
N GLU A 102 8.59 2.97 5.89
CA GLU A 102 7.76 4.05 6.44
C GLU A 102 6.31 3.95 5.96
N PHE A 103 5.34 4.24 6.83
CA PHE A 103 3.92 4.36 6.44
C PHE A 103 3.15 5.38 7.28
N ALA A 104 2.87 6.53 6.67
CA ALA A 104 2.11 7.61 7.25
C ALA A 104 0.69 7.64 6.67
N VAL A 105 -0.32 7.83 7.53
CA VAL A 105 -1.70 8.07 7.09
C VAL A 105 -1.99 9.54 7.25
N PHE A 106 -2.45 10.18 6.18
CA PHE A 106 -2.84 11.58 6.24
C PHE A 106 -4.27 11.67 6.78
N PRO A 107 -4.56 12.62 7.68
CA PRO A 107 -5.93 12.85 8.10
C PRO A 107 -6.76 13.27 6.88
N GLU A 108 -7.95 12.67 6.71
CA GLU A 108 -8.95 13.12 5.74
C GLU A 108 -9.50 14.49 6.21
N HIS A 109 -8.70 15.54 6.12
CA HIS A 109 -9.20 16.90 6.28
C HIS A 109 -9.63 17.39 4.90
N LYS A 110 -10.85 17.04 4.50
CA LYS A 110 -11.58 17.86 3.53
C LYS A 110 -11.90 19.17 4.24
N VAL A 111 -11.18 20.23 3.91
CA VAL A 111 -11.66 21.59 4.20
C VAL A 111 -12.88 21.81 3.32
N GLU A 112 -14.07 21.51 3.84
CA GLU A 112 -15.30 22.04 3.27
C GLU A 112 -15.27 23.56 3.45
N ARG A 113 -15.61 24.29 2.39
CA ARG A 113 -15.49 25.74 2.25
C ARG A 113 -15.76 26.49 3.57
N VAL A 114 -14.88 27.43 3.89
CA VAL A 114 -15.13 28.47 4.90
C VAL A 114 -16.36 29.26 4.48
N GLU A 115 -17.48 29.06 5.16
CA GLU A 115 -18.61 29.99 5.09
C GLU A 115 -18.15 31.32 5.72
N LYS A 116 -18.27 32.41 4.97
CA LYS A 116 -18.08 33.75 5.54
C LYS A 116 -19.22 33.98 6.53
N ALA A 117 -18.88 34.19 7.80
CA ALA A 117 -19.83 34.69 8.78
C ALA A 117 -20.13 36.17 8.52
N ALA A 118 -21.43 36.45 8.33
CA ALA A 118 -22.14 37.75 8.27
C ALA A 118 -21.73 38.76 7.19
#